data_AF-A0A414Q8M6-F1
#
_entry.id   AF-A0A414Q8M6-F1
#
_cell.length_a   1.000
_cell.length_b   1.000
_cell.length_c   1.000
_cell.angle_alpha   90.00
_cell.angle_beta   90.00
_cell.angle_gamma   90.00
#
_symmetry.space_group_name_H-M   'P 1'
#
loop_
_entity.id
_entity.type
_entity.pdbx_description
1 polymer ?
#
loop_
_entity_poly.entity_id
_entity_poly.type
_entity_poly.pdbx_seq_one_letter_code
_entity_poly.pdbx_strand_id
1 'polypeptide(L)'
;KPANVLKTYQEMYENQIVSYPRTEDKEVTPEQFGELLPLVDKIAGVVGVDTSLLSHRTARKTHVKEGGAHGANRPGINVPESLAELEKGYGRIGSAIYSVLAKNYLAMLAEDYEYELVKGYVRDFPEYVGQTQIPIKPGFKAIFDSDSSSTEKAEGEETENACEFGKVASPYVHEGANKRPQKPTMKWLTKKLEKYNVGTGATRTSTLAEITANEERALMKENKGALTMTKCGEVSYALLSNCQIASPEVTEKLFESMNEVGRFSRKPSDVINTVTDMVVHDMKAMQDNIGALDGMKLGDGNAIVIGKCPKCGKDLYATKNQFRCAGVHFKKTGEKDGKAVFAQDGTCDFSIYRFVGPKDKPKKLTDKNGREIAEKGKTSLIKGIKKKSGDGTYDAYLTLNRETWSLDMQFPEFKGKKHKG
;
A
#
# COMPACT_ATOMS: atom_id res chain seq x y z
N LYS A 1 -8.32 0.89 3.61
CA LYS A 1 -7.04 0.13 3.48
C LYS A 1 -7.34 -1.36 3.57
N PRO A 2 -6.66 -2.22 2.80
CA PRO A 2 -6.90 -3.66 2.79
C PRO A 2 -6.82 -4.32 4.18
N ALA A 3 -5.86 -3.92 5.01
CA ALA A 3 -5.72 -4.44 6.39
C ALA A 3 -6.98 -4.25 7.24
N ASN A 4 -7.65 -3.11 7.12
CA ASN A 4 -8.88 -2.86 7.89
C ASN A 4 -10.02 -3.74 7.39
N VAL A 5 -10.12 -3.96 6.08
CA VAL A 5 -11.13 -4.85 5.48
C VAL A 5 -10.89 -6.28 5.96
N LEU A 6 -9.66 -6.79 5.88
CA LEU A 6 -9.33 -8.14 6.35
C LEU A 6 -9.63 -8.33 7.83
N LYS A 7 -9.25 -7.36 8.68
CA LYS A 7 -9.53 -7.43 10.12
C LYS A 7 -11.03 -7.46 10.41
N THR A 8 -11.78 -6.51 9.85
CA THR A 8 -13.23 -6.42 10.09
C THR A 8 -13.96 -7.63 9.52
N TYR A 9 -13.59 -8.12 8.33
CA TYR A 9 -14.18 -9.33 7.77
C TYR A 9 -13.92 -10.53 8.68
N GLN A 10 -12.68 -10.73 9.13
CA GLN A 10 -12.34 -11.84 10.05
C GLN A 10 -13.19 -11.81 11.33
N GLU A 11 -13.36 -10.65 11.96
CA GLU A 11 -14.21 -10.47 13.14
C GLU A 11 -15.69 -10.81 12.85
N MET A 12 -16.22 -10.40 11.70
CA MET A 12 -17.59 -10.72 11.30
C MET A 12 -17.78 -12.21 10.99
N TYR A 13 -16.77 -12.88 10.44
CA TYR A 13 -16.76 -14.32 10.19
C TYR A 13 -16.81 -15.12 11.50
N GLU A 14 -16.01 -14.71 12.51
CA GLU A 14 -16.01 -15.35 13.83
C GLU A 14 -17.38 -15.27 14.53
N ASN A 15 -18.16 -14.22 14.21
CA ASN A 15 -19.53 -14.04 14.67
C ASN A 15 -20.60 -14.65 13.73
N GLN A 16 -20.17 -15.43 12.73
CA GLN A 16 -21.01 -16.12 11.74
C GLN A 16 -21.93 -15.21 10.92
N ILE A 17 -21.58 -13.91 10.80
CA ILE A 17 -22.34 -12.92 10.03
C ILE A 17 -22.03 -13.02 8.54
N VAL A 18 -20.84 -13.52 8.20
CA VAL A 18 -20.32 -13.70 6.83
C VAL A 18 -19.51 -14.99 6.76
N SER A 19 -19.32 -15.54 5.56
CA SER A 19 -18.48 -16.73 5.36
C SER A 19 -16.98 -16.44 5.51
N TYR A 20 -16.15 -17.49 5.49
CA TYR A 20 -14.70 -17.35 5.67
C TYR A 20 -14.08 -16.40 4.62
N PRO A 21 -13.32 -15.36 5.03
CA PRO A 21 -12.83 -14.33 4.10
C PRO A 21 -11.74 -14.79 3.13
N ARG A 22 -11.07 -15.91 3.40
CA ARG A 22 -9.93 -16.40 2.61
C ARG A 22 -10.35 -17.62 1.81
N THR A 23 -11.00 -17.39 0.67
CA THR A 23 -11.46 -18.44 -0.23
C THR A 23 -11.09 -18.09 -1.66
N GLU A 24 -10.69 -19.10 -2.44
CA GLU A 24 -10.53 -18.99 -3.90
C GLU A 24 -11.74 -19.57 -4.64
N ASP A 25 -12.68 -20.19 -3.91
CA ASP A 25 -13.87 -20.78 -4.48
C ASP A 25 -14.77 -19.67 -5.04
N LYS A 26 -15.26 -19.85 -6.28
CA LYS A 26 -16.17 -18.91 -6.95
C LYS A 26 -17.62 -19.37 -6.91
N GLU A 27 -17.84 -20.60 -6.46
CA GLU A 27 -19.13 -21.25 -6.33
C GLU A 27 -19.48 -21.49 -4.86
N VAL A 28 -20.78 -21.62 -4.57
CA VAL A 28 -21.28 -22.11 -3.28
C VAL A 28 -21.69 -23.56 -3.40
N THR A 29 -21.58 -24.34 -2.33
CA THR A 29 -22.05 -25.73 -2.36
C THR A 29 -23.59 -25.81 -2.27
N PRO A 30 -24.21 -26.92 -2.70
CA PRO A 30 -25.65 -27.13 -2.54
C PRO A 30 -26.13 -26.96 -1.09
N GLU A 31 -25.33 -27.42 -0.12
CA GLU A 31 -25.63 -27.30 1.32
C GLU A 31 -25.60 -25.83 1.74
N GLN A 32 -24.57 -25.09 1.36
CA GLN A 32 -24.43 -23.66 1.66
C GLN A 32 -25.55 -22.83 1.03
N PHE A 33 -25.99 -23.20 -0.17
CA PHE A 33 -27.14 -22.60 -0.82
C PHE A 33 -28.42 -22.91 -0.04
N GLY A 34 -28.64 -24.17 0.34
CA GLY A 34 -29.80 -24.62 1.10
C GLY A 34 -29.91 -23.99 2.50
N GLU A 35 -28.78 -23.77 3.18
CA GLU A 35 -28.75 -23.10 4.49
C GLU A 35 -29.20 -21.65 4.44
N LEU A 36 -28.82 -20.92 3.39
CA LEU A 36 -29.15 -19.50 3.25
C LEU A 36 -30.51 -19.26 2.60
N LEU A 37 -31.04 -20.22 1.81
CA LEU A 37 -32.29 -20.06 1.08
C LEU A 37 -33.49 -19.63 1.97
N PRO A 38 -33.69 -20.18 3.19
CA PRO A 38 -34.74 -19.72 4.10
C PRO A 38 -34.54 -18.29 4.65
N LEU A 39 -33.32 -17.74 4.55
CA LEU A 39 -32.92 -16.46 5.13
C LEU A 39 -32.90 -15.31 4.12
N VAL A 40 -33.10 -15.59 2.82
CA VAL A 40 -32.88 -14.60 1.74
C VAL A 40 -33.75 -13.36 1.86
N ASP A 41 -35.01 -13.50 2.31
CA ASP A 41 -35.91 -12.35 2.50
C ASP A 41 -35.46 -11.47 3.67
N LYS A 42 -34.94 -12.09 4.74
CA LYS A 42 -34.34 -11.36 5.87
C LYS A 42 -33.08 -10.62 5.42
N ILE A 43 -32.20 -11.30 4.66
CA ILE A 43 -30.96 -10.72 4.13
C ILE A 43 -31.31 -9.52 3.21
N ALA A 44 -32.28 -9.68 2.32
CA ALA A 44 -32.75 -8.62 1.43
C ALA A 44 -33.28 -7.41 2.21
N GLY A 45 -34.04 -7.65 3.29
CA GLY A 45 -34.52 -6.61 4.20
C GLY A 45 -33.37 -5.79 4.83
N VAL A 46 -32.27 -6.44 5.22
CA VAL A 46 -31.10 -5.74 5.78
C VAL A 46 -30.50 -4.76 4.77
N VAL A 47 -30.34 -5.18 3.50
CA VAL A 47 -29.65 -4.39 2.47
C VAL A 47 -30.59 -3.57 1.57
N GLY A 48 -31.88 -3.55 1.87
CA GLY A 48 -32.90 -2.81 1.13
C GLY A 48 -33.12 -3.29 -0.30
N VAL A 49 -33.00 -4.60 -0.54
CA VAL A 49 -33.31 -5.21 -1.83
C VAL A 49 -34.79 -5.61 -1.85
N ASP A 50 -35.48 -5.26 -2.94
CA ASP A 50 -36.86 -5.68 -3.15
C ASP A 50 -36.92 -7.21 -3.36
N THR A 51 -37.68 -7.90 -2.51
CA THR A 51 -37.83 -9.35 -2.56
C THR A 51 -38.58 -9.83 -3.81
N SER A 52 -39.32 -8.95 -4.49
CA SER A 52 -39.96 -9.25 -5.77
C SER A 52 -38.95 -9.58 -6.88
N LEU A 53 -37.71 -9.06 -6.76
CA LEU A 53 -36.61 -9.37 -7.68
C LEU A 53 -36.00 -10.74 -7.44
N LEU A 54 -36.28 -11.39 -6.31
CA LEU A 54 -35.71 -12.68 -5.90
C LEU A 54 -36.61 -13.85 -6.36
N SER A 55 -36.97 -13.85 -7.64
CA SER A 55 -37.88 -14.83 -8.25
C SER A 55 -37.23 -16.18 -8.56
N HIS A 56 -35.91 -16.23 -8.74
CA HIS A 56 -35.16 -17.42 -9.12
C HIS A 56 -34.53 -18.13 -7.91
N ARG A 57 -35.35 -18.82 -7.11
CA ARG A 57 -34.93 -19.45 -5.85
C ARG A 57 -34.37 -20.87 -5.98
N THR A 58 -34.15 -21.34 -7.20
CA THR A 58 -33.54 -22.64 -7.47
C THR A 58 -32.04 -22.49 -7.70
N ALA A 59 -31.29 -23.56 -7.39
CA ALA A 59 -29.84 -23.56 -7.54
C ALA A 59 -29.43 -23.45 -9.03
N ARG A 60 -28.67 -22.41 -9.37
CA ARG A 60 -28.09 -22.23 -10.70
C ARG A 60 -26.81 -23.04 -10.84
N LYS A 61 -26.73 -23.94 -11.83
CA LYS A 61 -25.54 -24.79 -12.09
C LYS A 61 -24.23 -24.01 -12.31
N THR A 62 -24.33 -22.74 -12.72
CA THR A 62 -23.18 -21.86 -12.93
C THR A 62 -22.55 -21.37 -11.62
N HIS A 63 -23.33 -21.28 -10.54
CA HIS A 63 -22.91 -20.67 -9.26
C HIS A 63 -22.98 -21.64 -8.08
N VAL A 64 -23.75 -22.72 -8.20
CA VAL A 64 -23.92 -23.76 -7.18
C VAL A 64 -23.34 -25.08 -7.69
N LYS A 65 -22.26 -25.58 -7.07
CA LYS A 65 -21.54 -26.78 -7.48
C LYS A 65 -21.01 -27.55 -6.27
N GLU A 66 -20.88 -28.87 -6.41
CA GLU A 66 -20.12 -29.67 -5.44
C GLU A 66 -18.61 -29.39 -5.55
N GLY A 67 -17.91 -29.50 -4.43
CA GLY A 67 -16.48 -29.20 -4.31
C GLY A 67 -16.19 -27.82 -3.72
N GLY A 68 -14.91 -27.46 -3.68
CA GLY A 68 -14.44 -26.28 -2.95
C GLY A 68 -14.18 -26.57 -1.47
N ALA A 69 -13.22 -25.86 -0.88
CA ALA A 69 -12.84 -26.04 0.52
C ALA A 69 -13.74 -25.23 1.46
N HIS A 70 -14.21 -24.06 1.02
CA HIS A 70 -14.88 -23.07 1.87
C HIS A 70 -16.14 -22.47 1.20
N GLY A 71 -16.27 -22.58 -0.12
CA GLY A 71 -17.26 -21.89 -0.94
C GLY A 71 -16.99 -20.39 -1.07
N ALA A 72 -17.68 -19.75 -2.00
CA ALA A 72 -17.54 -18.32 -2.27
C ALA A 72 -17.91 -17.45 -1.05
N ASN A 73 -17.36 -16.23 -1.04
CA ASN A 73 -17.70 -15.22 -0.05
C ASN A 73 -19.19 -14.85 -0.12
N ARG A 74 -19.89 -14.94 1.02
CA ARG A 74 -21.36 -14.81 1.12
C ARG A 74 -21.78 -14.36 2.52
N PRO A 75 -23.02 -13.92 2.74
CA PRO A 75 -23.60 -13.75 4.07
C PRO A 75 -23.55 -15.06 4.87
N GLY A 76 -23.47 -14.93 6.19
CA GLY A 76 -23.56 -16.06 7.11
C GLY A 76 -24.99 -16.27 7.61
N ILE A 77 -25.18 -17.37 8.34
CA ILE A 77 -26.47 -17.75 8.92
C ILE A 77 -26.94 -16.78 10.01
N ASN A 78 -26.02 -16.06 10.65
CA ASN A 78 -26.34 -15.02 11.62
C ASN A 78 -26.65 -13.70 10.91
N VAL A 79 -27.86 -13.58 10.38
CA VAL A 79 -28.32 -12.39 9.65
C VAL A 79 -28.59 -11.26 10.67
N PRO A 80 -27.90 -10.11 10.57
CA PRO A 80 -28.11 -8.96 11.45
C PRO A 80 -29.50 -8.36 11.28
N GLU A 81 -29.93 -7.51 12.21
CA GLU A 81 -31.22 -6.81 12.16
C GLU A 81 -31.20 -5.67 11.15
N SER A 82 -30.07 -4.99 10.99
CA SER A 82 -29.93 -3.85 10.07
C SER A 82 -28.48 -3.51 9.75
N LEU A 83 -28.26 -2.71 8.71
CA LEU A 83 -26.95 -2.11 8.44
C LEU A 83 -26.47 -1.18 9.57
N ALA A 84 -27.40 -0.56 10.32
CA ALA A 84 -27.07 0.30 11.44
C ALA A 84 -26.47 -0.49 12.62
N GLU A 85 -26.96 -1.71 12.86
CA GLU A 85 -26.36 -2.63 13.83
C GLU A 85 -24.92 -3.00 13.44
N LEU A 86 -24.71 -3.34 12.17
CA LEU A 86 -23.36 -3.63 11.65
C LEU A 86 -22.43 -2.42 11.75
N GLU A 87 -22.92 -1.22 11.45
CA GLU A 87 -22.12 -0.01 11.57
C GLU A 87 -21.75 0.29 13.03
N LYS A 88 -22.64 -0.01 13.99
CA LYS A 88 -22.35 0.10 15.42
C LYS A 88 -21.32 -0.93 15.90
N GLY A 89 -21.40 -2.17 15.42
CA GLY A 89 -20.49 -3.26 15.84
C GLY A 89 -19.13 -3.25 15.13
N TYR A 90 -19.12 -2.96 13.83
CA TYR A 90 -17.98 -3.17 12.94
C TYR A 90 -17.61 -1.92 12.12
N GLY A 91 -18.26 -0.79 12.39
CA GLY A 91 -18.08 0.45 11.64
C GLY A 91 -18.64 0.39 10.22
N ARG A 92 -18.43 1.48 9.48
CA ARG A 92 -18.85 1.60 8.07
C ARG A 92 -18.22 0.54 7.15
N ILE A 93 -17.09 -0.03 7.56
CA ILE A 93 -16.42 -1.11 6.83
C ILE A 93 -17.26 -2.38 6.91
N GLY A 94 -17.76 -2.76 8.09
CA GLY A 94 -18.57 -3.96 8.24
C GLY A 94 -19.90 -3.89 7.51
N SER A 95 -20.60 -2.74 7.59
CA SER A 95 -21.84 -2.53 6.83
C SER A 95 -21.60 -2.58 5.31
N ALA A 96 -20.48 -2.04 4.82
CA ALA A 96 -20.10 -2.11 3.41
C ALA A 96 -19.74 -3.55 2.97
N ILE A 97 -18.97 -4.30 3.77
CA ILE A 97 -18.63 -5.71 3.49
C ILE A 97 -19.92 -6.52 3.36
N TYR A 98 -20.80 -6.45 4.37
CA TYR A 98 -22.04 -7.21 4.36
C TYR A 98 -22.92 -6.83 3.16
N SER A 99 -23.05 -5.54 2.86
CA SER A 99 -23.85 -5.05 1.74
C SER A 99 -23.38 -5.62 0.40
N VAL A 100 -22.07 -5.67 0.16
CA VAL A 100 -21.51 -6.24 -1.08
C VAL A 100 -21.79 -7.73 -1.16
N LEU A 101 -21.50 -8.48 -0.10
CA LEU A 101 -21.69 -9.93 -0.08
C LEU A 101 -23.17 -10.33 -0.22
N ALA A 102 -24.05 -9.65 0.51
CA ALA A 102 -25.48 -9.89 0.47
C ALA A 102 -26.06 -9.55 -0.90
N LYS A 103 -25.77 -8.37 -1.47
CA LYS A 103 -26.29 -8.01 -2.80
C LYS A 103 -25.75 -8.93 -3.89
N ASN A 104 -24.47 -9.28 -3.84
CA ASN A 104 -23.89 -10.23 -4.80
C ASN A 104 -24.53 -11.63 -4.70
N TYR A 105 -24.75 -12.13 -3.48
CA TYR A 105 -25.44 -13.41 -3.27
C TYR A 105 -26.91 -13.36 -3.72
N LEU A 106 -27.64 -12.29 -3.39
CA LEU A 106 -29.04 -12.10 -3.79
C LEU A 106 -29.20 -11.95 -5.30
N ALA A 107 -28.22 -11.38 -6.01
CA ALA A 107 -28.23 -11.25 -7.46
C ALA A 107 -28.30 -12.61 -8.17
N MET A 108 -27.75 -13.68 -7.58
CA MET A 108 -27.89 -15.05 -8.09
C MET A 108 -29.34 -15.54 -8.09
N LEU A 109 -30.21 -14.95 -7.24
CA LEU A 109 -31.61 -15.31 -7.09
C LEU A 109 -32.56 -14.43 -7.93
N ALA A 110 -32.02 -13.51 -8.73
CA ALA A 110 -32.80 -12.72 -9.68
C ALA A 110 -32.81 -13.36 -11.07
N GLU A 111 -33.73 -12.89 -11.93
CA GLU A 111 -33.72 -13.23 -13.35
C GLU A 111 -32.50 -12.65 -14.07
N ASP A 112 -32.24 -13.18 -15.26
CA ASP A 112 -31.13 -12.76 -16.10
C ASP A 112 -31.32 -11.31 -16.58
N TYR A 113 -30.20 -10.60 -16.80
CA TYR A 113 -30.21 -9.31 -17.50
C TYR A 113 -30.51 -9.55 -18.99
N GLU A 114 -31.57 -8.94 -19.50
CA GLU A 114 -31.97 -9.05 -20.90
C GLU A 114 -31.72 -7.73 -21.62
N TYR A 115 -31.10 -7.79 -22.79
CA TYR A 115 -30.83 -6.63 -23.65
C TYR A 115 -30.99 -7.02 -25.11
N GLU A 116 -31.28 -6.03 -25.95
CA GLU A 116 -31.26 -6.17 -27.40
C GLU A 116 -29.89 -5.72 -27.93
N LEU A 117 -29.22 -6.62 -28.66
CA LEU A 117 -27.97 -6.31 -29.36
C LEU A 117 -28.27 -5.95 -30.82
N VAL A 118 -28.14 -4.69 -31.15
CA VAL A 118 -28.32 -4.20 -32.52
C VAL A 118 -26.94 -4.08 -33.18
N LYS A 119 -26.74 -4.78 -34.29
CA LYS A 119 -25.54 -4.69 -35.12
C LYS A 119 -25.90 -4.05 -36.46
N GLY A 120 -25.10 -3.08 -36.89
CA GLY A 120 -25.29 -2.38 -38.14
C GLY A 120 -23.98 -2.19 -38.88
N TYR A 121 -24.06 -1.93 -40.17
CA TYR A 121 -22.93 -1.51 -40.99
C TYR A 121 -23.34 -0.34 -41.87
N VAL A 122 -22.35 0.43 -42.33
CA VAL A 122 -22.62 1.49 -43.31
C VAL A 122 -22.80 0.84 -44.68
N ARG A 123 -23.99 0.97 -45.30
CA ARG A 123 -24.31 0.29 -46.57
C ARG A 123 -23.25 0.48 -47.65
N ASP A 124 -22.78 1.70 -47.80
CA ASP A 124 -21.81 2.06 -48.85
C ASP A 124 -20.36 1.72 -48.45
N PHE A 125 -20.13 1.36 -47.18
CA PHE A 125 -18.83 0.92 -46.62
C PHE A 125 -19.01 -0.22 -45.58
N PRO A 126 -19.31 -1.46 -46.03
CA PRO A 126 -19.69 -2.57 -45.16
C PRO A 126 -18.65 -2.98 -44.10
N GLU A 127 -17.39 -2.60 -44.29
CA GLU A 127 -16.31 -2.80 -43.33
C GLU A 127 -16.47 -1.95 -42.05
N TYR A 128 -17.26 -0.88 -42.09
CA TYR A 128 -17.58 -0.07 -40.91
C TYR A 128 -18.78 -0.67 -40.18
N VAL A 129 -18.48 -1.58 -39.25
CA VAL A 129 -19.46 -2.24 -38.38
C VAL A 129 -19.58 -1.48 -37.06
N GLY A 130 -20.81 -1.22 -36.63
CA GLY A 130 -21.14 -0.73 -35.31
C GLY A 130 -22.03 -1.72 -34.57
N GLN A 131 -21.96 -1.69 -33.24
CA GLN A 131 -22.95 -2.37 -32.40
C GLN A 131 -23.41 -1.47 -31.25
N THR A 132 -24.63 -1.71 -30.79
CA THR A 132 -25.22 -1.02 -29.65
C THR A 132 -26.06 -2.00 -28.82
N GLN A 133 -26.14 -1.78 -27.51
CA GLN A 133 -26.83 -2.66 -26.57
C GLN A 133 -27.93 -1.85 -25.87
N ILE A 134 -29.19 -2.27 -26.04
CA ILE A 134 -30.37 -1.62 -25.48
C ILE A 134 -30.89 -2.46 -24.31
N PRO A 135 -30.77 -1.99 -23.05
CA PRO A 135 -31.28 -2.72 -21.89
C PRO A 135 -32.81 -2.92 -21.98
N ILE A 136 -33.29 -4.15 -21.82
CA ILE A 136 -34.72 -4.50 -21.83
C ILE A 136 -35.22 -4.85 -20.42
N LYS A 137 -34.51 -5.73 -19.71
CA LYS A 137 -34.79 -6.05 -18.30
C LYS A 137 -33.50 -6.00 -17.49
N PRO A 138 -33.47 -5.27 -16.37
CA PRO A 138 -32.26 -5.14 -15.56
C PRO A 138 -31.86 -6.45 -14.86
N GLY A 139 -32.83 -7.33 -14.54
CA GLY A 139 -32.56 -8.62 -13.89
C GLY A 139 -31.67 -8.47 -12.65
N PHE A 140 -30.67 -9.34 -12.53
CA PHE A 140 -29.68 -9.29 -11.46
C PHE A 140 -28.95 -7.94 -11.31
N LYS A 141 -28.78 -7.15 -12.39
CA LYS A 141 -28.14 -5.83 -12.32
C LYS A 141 -28.95 -4.83 -11.48
N ALA A 142 -30.25 -5.04 -11.29
CA ALA A 142 -31.06 -4.24 -10.37
C ALA A 142 -30.65 -4.43 -8.89
N ILE A 143 -30.03 -5.57 -8.56
CA ILE A 143 -29.56 -5.90 -7.21
C ILE A 143 -28.07 -5.58 -7.07
N PHE A 144 -27.26 -6.05 -8.02
CA PHE A 144 -25.82 -5.92 -8.00
C PHE A 144 -25.25 -5.80 -9.42
N ASP A 145 -24.85 -4.59 -9.79
CA ASP A 145 -24.16 -4.31 -11.05
C ASP A 145 -22.66 -4.11 -10.79
N SER A 146 -21.89 -5.15 -11.09
CA SER A 146 -20.43 -5.15 -10.93
C SER A 146 -19.72 -4.16 -11.86
N ASP A 147 -20.36 -3.81 -12.99
CA ASP A 147 -19.72 -3.06 -14.05
C ASP A 147 -19.84 -1.57 -13.77
N SER A 148 -21.02 -1.09 -13.37
CA SER A 148 -21.23 0.31 -12.95
C SER A 148 -20.54 0.67 -11.63
N SER A 149 -20.27 -0.32 -10.76
CA SER A 149 -19.52 -0.11 -9.52
C SER A 149 -18.00 -0.04 -9.72
N SER A 150 -17.51 -0.27 -10.94
CA SER A 150 -16.10 -0.25 -11.27
C SER A 150 -15.66 1.09 -11.89
N THR A 151 -14.68 1.76 -11.28
CA THR A 151 -14.12 3.04 -11.79
C THR A 151 -13.12 2.86 -12.93
N GLU A 152 -12.82 1.61 -13.29
CA GLU A 152 -11.91 1.24 -14.36
C GLU A 152 -12.71 0.49 -15.42
N LYS A 153 -13.18 1.21 -16.45
CA LYS A 153 -13.75 0.57 -17.64
C LYS A 153 -12.71 -0.41 -18.19
N ALA A 154 -13.06 -1.68 -18.35
CA ALA A 154 -12.17 -2.61 -19.03
C ALA A 154 -11.87 -2.10 -20.46
N GLU A 155 -10.66 -2.32 -20.96
CA GLU A 155 -10.37 -2.05 -22.38
C GLU A 155 -11.29 -2.96 -23.22
N GLY A 156 -12.25 -2.35 -23.92
CA GLY A 156 -13.27 -3.07 -24.70
C GLY A 156 -14.66 -3.11 -24.06
N GLU A 157 -14.86 -2.53 -22.87
CA GLU A 157 -16.22 -2.27 -22.36
C GLU A 157 -16.88 -1.18 -23.20
N GLU A 158 -17.77 -1.62 -24.07
CA GLU A 158 -18.66 -0.76 -24.82
C GLU A 158 -19.62 -0.10 -23.83
N THR A 159 -19.69 1.22 -23.87
CA THR A 159 -20.73 1.95 -23.15
C THR A 159 -22.08 1.43 -23.60
N GLU A 160 -22.92 1.05 -22.64
CA GLU A 160 -24.36 0.85 -22.87
C GLU A 160 -24.92 2.13 -23.51
N ASN A 161 -24.94 2.14 -24.84
CA ASN A 161 -25.51 3.22 -25.62
C ASN A 161 -26.96 2.82 -25.85
N ALA A 162 -27.88 3.40 -25.09
CA ALA A 162 -29.31 3.16 -25.27
C ALA A 162 -29.89 3.78 -26.57
N CYS A 163 -29.03 4.08 -27.56
CA CYS A 163 -29.41 4.76 -28.79
C CYS A 163 -29.36 3.79 -29.97
N GLU A 164 -30.43 3.77 -30.76
CA GLU A 164 -30.47 3.11 -32.07
C GLU A 164 -29.53 3.79 -33.07
N PHE A 165 -29.16 3.07 -34.14
CA PHE A 165 -28.41 3.65 -35.24
C PHE A 165 -29.24 4.69 -36.01
N GLY A 166 -28.63 5.84 -36.30
CA GLY A 166 -29.17 6.78 -37.27
C GLY A 166 -29.10 6.23 -38.70
N LYS A 167 -29.87 6.83 -39.61
CA LYS A 167 -29.91 6.43 -41.03
C LYS A 167 -28.66 6.79 -41.83
N VAL A 168 -27.86 7.73 -41.32
CA VAL A 168 -26.69 8.29 -42.02
C VAL A 168 -25.50 8.28 -41.07
N ALA A 169 -24.38 7.72 -41.51
CA ALA A 169 -23.10 7.81 -40.81
C ALA A 169 -22.33 9.04 -41.30
N SER A 170 -21.77 9.82 -40.38
CA SER A 170 -20.90 10.95 -40.71
C SER A 170 -19.44 10.55 -40.46
N PRO A 171 -18.58 10.51 -41.50
CA PRO A 171 -17.18 10.21 -41.30
C PRO A 171 -16.50 11.36 -40.57
N TYR A 172 -15.58 11.04 -39.68
CA TYR A 172 -14.68 12.01 -39.08
C TYR A 172 -13.28 11.41 -38.98
N VAL A 173 -12.27 12.25 -39.16
CA VAL A 173 -10.88 11.84 -38.95
C VAL A 173 -10.55 12.06 -37.49
N HIS A 174 -10.25 10.98 -36.77
CA HIS A 174 -9.77 11.06 -35.40
C HIS A 174 -8.25 11.04 -35.38
N GLU A 175 -7.63 12.15 -34.98
CA GLU A 175 -6.22 12.16 -34.63
C GLU A 175 -6.08 11.80 -33.15
N GLY A 176 -5.68 10.54 -32.90
CA GLY A 176 -5.49 10.01 -31.56
C GLY A 176 -4.02 9.96 -31.17
N ALA A 177 -3.71 10.22 -29.90
CA ALA A 177 -2.44 9.84 -29.31
C ALA A 177 -2.58 8.46 -28.66
N ASN A 178 -1.50 7.67 -28.65
CA ASN A 178 -1.48 6.42 -27.90
C ASN A 178 -1.89 6.69 -26.45
N LYS A 179 -2.90 5.95 -25.97
CA LYS A 179 -3.31 6.03 -24.57
C LYS A 179 -2.08 5.75 -23.70
N ARG A 180 -1.82 6.63 -22.73
CA ARG A 180 -0.78 6.38 -21.75
C ARG A 180 -1.09 5.07 -21.02
N PRO A 181 -0.08 4.25 -20.68
CA PRO A 181 -0.30 3.06 -19.89
C PRO A 181 -1.13 3.37 -18.64
N GLN A 182 -2.04 2.45 -18.30
CA GLN A 182 -2.86 2.59 -17.10
C GLN A 182 -1.95 2.77 -15.87
N LYS A 183 -2.33 3.68 -14.97
CA LYS A 183 -1.60 3.87 -13.72
C LYS A 183 -1.65 2.58 -12.90
N PRO A 184 -0.53 2.15 -12.28
CA PRO A 184 -0.55 1.03 -11.36
C PRO A 184 -1.48 1.33 -10.18
N THR A 185 -2.63 0.69 -10.13
CA THR A 185 -3.55 0.69 -8.97
C THR A 185 -3.46 -0.66 -8.25
N MET A 186 -4.08 -0.76 -7.08
CA MET A 186 -4.23 -2.03 -6.36
C MET A 186 -4.96 -3.07 -7.23
N LYS A 187 -6.04 -2.65 -7.90
CA LYS A 187 -6.84 -3.49 -8.81
C LYS A 187 -6.01 -3.93 -10.02
N TRP A 188 -5.25 -3.01 -10.62
CA TRP A 188 -4.34 -3.32 -11.72
C TRP A 188 -3.30 -4.36 -11.31
N LEU A 189 -2.68 -4.21 -10.14
CA LEU A 189 -1.67 -5.15 -9.64
C LEU A 189 -2.30 -6.53 -9.36
N THR A 190 -3.45 -6.58 -8.69
CA THR A 190 -4.16 -7.83 -8.42
C THR A 190 -4.52 -8.55 -9.73
N LYS A 191 -5.04 -7.85 -10.74
CA LYS A 191 -5.32 -8.42 -12.08
C LYS A 191 -4.07 -8.98 -12.75
N LYS A 192 -2.91 -8.33 -12.58
CA LYS A 192 -1.64 -8.86 -13.10
C LYS A 192 -1.24 -10.13 -12.37
N LEU A 193 -1.30 -10.15 -11.04
CA LEU A 193 -0.99 -11.34 -10.25
C LEU A 193 -1.93 -12.51 -10.56
N GLU A 194 -3.22 -12.24 -10.76
CA GLU A 194 -4.21 -13.21 -11.23
C GLU A 194 -3.84 -13.81 -12.59
N LYS A 195 -3.45 -12.97 -13.55
CA LYS A 195 -3.07 -13.41 -14.90
C LYS A 195 -1.91 -14.41 -14.88
N TYR A 196 -0.97 -14.26 -13.95
CA TYR A 196 0.19 -15.14 -13.80
C TYR A 196 0.00 -16.20 -12.71
N ASN A 197 -1.22 -16.35 -12.17
CA ASN A 197 -1.52 -17.27 -11.08
C ASN A 197 -0.57 -17.14 -9.87
N VAL A 198 -0.13 -15.91 -9.57
CA VAL A 198 0.79 -15.61 -8.47
C VAL A 198 0.01 -15.28 -7.21
N GLY A 199 0.17 -16.13 -6.19
CA GLY A 199 -0.56 -16.03 -4.94
C GLY A 199 -2.06 -16.33 -5.10
N THR A 200 -2.75 -16.32 -3.98
CA THR A 200 -4.21 -16.46 -3.83
C THR A 200 -4.82 -15.08 -3.53
N GLY A 201 -6.11 -14.86 -3.76
CA GLY A 201 -6.81 -13.62 -3.37
C GLY A 201 -6.52 -13.20 -1.93
N ALA A 202 -6.45 -14.17 -1.01
CA ALA A 202 -6.06 -13.93 0.38
C ALA A 202 -4.63 -13.40 0.54
N THR A 203 -3.64 -14.09 -0.05
CA THR A 203 -2.22 -13.73 0.09
C THR A 203 -1.88 -12.46 -0.68
N ARG A 204 -2.49 -12.22 -1.85
CA ARG A 204 -2.34 -10.96 -2.60
C ARG A 204 -2.77 -9.77 -1.74
N THR A 205 -3.91 -9.89 -1.04
CA THR A 205 -4.43 -8.82 -0.18
C THR A 205 -3.53 -8.57 1.04
N SER A 206 -3.04 -9.63 1.70
CA SER A 206 -2.14 -9.50 2.85
C SER A 206 -0.77 -8.96 2.46
N THR A 207 -0.14 -9.50 1.41
CA THR A 207 1.16 -9.04 0.90
C THR A 207 1.08 -7.56 0.52
N LEU A 208 0.00 -7.14 -0.15
CA LEU A 208 -0.18 -5.77 -0.54
C LEU A 208 -0.39 -4.83 0.66
N ALA A 209 -1.02 -5.31 1.73
CA ALA A 209 -1.09 -4.57 2.99
C ALA A 209 0.30 -4.45 3.65
N GLU A 210 1.08 -5.53 3.68
CA GLU A 210 2.42 -5.58 4.29
C GLU A 210 3.41 -4.65 3.58
N ILE A 211 3.49 -4.72 2.26
CA ILE A 211 4.44 -3.93 1.47
C ILE A 211 4.08 -2.43 1.40
N THR A 212 2.93 -2.03 1.96
CA THR A 212 2.46 -0.63 2.04
C THR A 212 2.28 -0.12 3.47
N ALA A 213 2.44 -0.96 4.51
CA ALA A 213 2.06 -0.60 5.88
C ALA A 213 3.07 0.29 6.63
N ASN A 214 4.36 0.02 6.52
CA ASN A 214 5.40 0.66 7.33
C ASN A 214 6.22 1.62 6.49
N GLU A 215 6.10 2.94 6.69
CA GLU A 215 6.82 3.94 5.86
C GLU A 215 8.34 3.71 5.76
N GLU A 216 8.98 3.13 6.78
CA GLU A 216 10.42 2.85 6.77
C GLU A 216 10.81 1.60 5.96
N ARG A 217 9.89 0.63 5.79
CA ARG A 217 10.14 -0.68 5.13
C ARG A 217 9.19 -0.97 3.97
N ALA A 218 8.22 -0.11 3.72
CA ALA A 218 7.25 -0.26 2.66
C ALA A 218 7.98 -0.22 1.33
N LEU A 219 7.69 -1.16 0.44
CA LEU A 219 8.24 -1.18 -0.91
C LEU A 219 7.43 -0.26 -1.83
N MET A 220 6.16 -0.05 -1.51
CA MET A 220 5.25 0.79 -2.28
C MET A 220 4.48 1.74 -1.37
N LYS A 221 4.09 2.88 -1.94
CA LYS A 221 3.18 3.84 -1.32
C LYS A 221 2.00 4.08 -2.26
N GLU A 222 0.83 4.22 -1.65
CA GLU A 222 -0.41 4.55 -2.35
C GLU A 222 -0.69 6.05 -2.19
N ASN A 223 -0.98 6.72 -3.30
CA ASN A 223 -1.40 8.12 -3.31
C ASN A 223 -2.54 8.31 -4.33
N LYS A 224 -3.74 8.64 -3.83
CA LYS A 224 -4.95 8.85 -4.66
C LYS A 224 -5.24 7.68 -5.60
N GLY A 225 -5.13 6.45 -5.09
CA GLY A 225 -5.34 5.19 -5.78
C GLY A 225 -4.14 4.67 -6.58
N ALA A 226 -3.11 5.48 -6.80
CA ALA A 226 -1.93 5.08 -7.57
C ALA A 226 -0.82 4.54 -6.66
N LEU A 227 -0.30 3.37 -7.02
CA LEU A 227 0.87 2.76 -6.42
C LEU A 227 2.14 3.34 -7.06
N THR A 228 3.09 3.72 -6.21
CA THR A 228 4.44 4.14 -6.60
C THR A 228 5.45 3.47 -5.70
N MET A 229 6.64 3.17 -6.21
CA MET A 229 7.70 2.62 -5.36
C MET A 229 8.17 3.65 -4.33
N THR A 230 8.53 3.17 -3.15
CA THR A 230 9.33 3.92 -2.19
C THR A 230 10.80 3.82 -2.55
N LYS A 231 11.68 4.51 -1.80
CA LYS A 231 13.12 4.35 -1.99
C LYS A 231 13.61 2.93 -1.66
N CYS A 232 13.01 2.30 -0.65
CA CYS A 232 13.28 0.89 -0.33
C CYS A 232 12.83 -0.02 -1.49
N GLY A 233 11.65 0.21 -2.05
CA GLY A 233 11.17 -0.51 -3.23
C GLY A 233 12.07 -0.36 -4.46
N GLU A 234 12.56 0.85 -4.74
CA GLU A 234 13.51 1.10 -5.84
C GLU A 234 14.80 0.30 -5.68
N VAL A 235 15.37 0.25 -4.46
CA VAL A 235 16.58 -0.55 -4.17
C VAL A 235 16.31 -2.03 -4.38
N SER A 236 15.22 -2.53 -3.79
CA SER A 236 14.84 -3.94 -3.92
C SER A 236 14.64 -4.30 -5.39
N TYR A 237 13.95 -3.46 -6.16
CA TYR A 237 13.72 -3.70 -7.59
C TYR A 237 15.03 -3.77 -8.39
N ALA A 238 15.99 -2.87 -8.15
CA ALA A 238 17.27 -2.92 -8.85
C ALA A 238 18.10 -4.15 -8.49
N LEU A 239 18.14 -4.53 -7.21
CA LEU A 239 18.84 -5.75 -6.79
C LEU A 239 18.22 -7.02 -7.37
N LEU A 240 16.90 -7.02 -7.59
CA LEU A 240 16.15 -8.15 -8.11
C LEU A 240 16.19 -8.30 -9.64
N SER A 241 16.86 -7.40 -10.35
CA SER A 241 17.00 -7.50 -11.81
C SER A 241 17.61 -8.85 -12.21
N ASN A 242 17.02 -9.52 -13.20
CA ASN A 242 17.43 -10.86 -13.65
C ASN A 242 17.42 -11.97 -12.57
N CYS A 243 16.87 -11.73 -11.38
CA CYS A 243 16.70 -12.77 -10.37
C CYS A 243 15.47 -13.62 -10.70
N GLN A 244 15.58 -14.92 -10.51
CA GLN A 244 14.50 -15.88 -10.71
C GLN A 244 13.37 -15.67 -9.69
N ILE A 245 13.67 -15.29 -8.45
CA ILE A 245 12.68 -14.98 -7.40
C ILE A 245 11.77 -13.80 -7.76
N ALA A 246 12.20 -12.96 -8.71
CA ALA A 246 11.43 -11.81 -9.19
C ALA A 246 10.53 -12.13 -10.40
N SER A 247 10.63 -13.34 -10.97
CA SER A 247 9.82 -13.76 -12.12
C SER A 247 8.45 -14.29 -11.67
N PRO A 248 7.34 -13.72 -12.21
CA PRO A 248 6.00 -14.27 -12.04
C PRO A 248 5.89 -15.72 -12.52
N GLU A 249 6.54 -16.06 -13.63
CA GLU A 249 6.50 -17.39 -14.24
C GLU A 249 7.21 -18.44 -13.38
N VAL A 250 8.33 -18.08 -12.74
CA VAL A 250 9.01 -18.96 -11.77
C VAL A 250 8.12 -19.20 -10.54
N THR A 251 7.43 -18.16 -10.08
CA THR A 251 6.50 -18.25 -8.95
C THR A 251 5.31 -19.14 -9.28
N GLU A 252 4.71 -18.98 -10.47
CA GLU A 252 3.63 -19.84 -10.97
C GLU A 252 4.04 -21.32 -11.00
N LYS A 253 5.22 -21.62 -11.54
CA LYS A 253 5.75 -23.00 -11.58
C LYS A 253 5.96 -23.59 -10.18
N LEU A 254 6.39 -22.76 -9.21
CA LEU A 254 6.52 -23.20 -7.82
C LEU A 254 5.14 -23.57 -7.24
N PHE A 255 4.12 -22.75 -7.45
CA PHE A 255 2.76 -23.06 -6.99
C PHE A 255 2.21 -24.35 -7.63
N GLU A 256 2.39 -24.54 -8.94
CA GLU A 256 1.95 -25.78 -9.57
C GLU A 256 2.70 -27.00 -9.04
N SER A 257 4.02 -26.87 -8.83
CA SER A 257 4.83 -27.93 -8.22
C SER A 257 4.35 -28.29 -6.80
N MET A 258 3.89 -27.30 -6.02
CA MET A 258 3.29 -27.53 -4.71
C MET A 258 1.92 -28.23 -4.82
N ASN A 259 1.11 -27.89 -5.82
CA ASN A 259 -0.15 -28.59 -6.10
C ASN A 259 0.07 -30.04 -6.50
N GLU A 260 1.08 -30.32 -7.33
CA GLU A 260 1.48 -31.69 -7.71
C GLU A 260 1.87 -32.52 -6.49
N VAL A 261 2.60 -31.92 -5.54
CA VAL A 261 2.92 -32.54 -4.25
C VAL A 261 1.66 -32.81 -3.43
N GLY A 262 0.74 -31.84 -3.34
CA GLY A 262 -0.55 -32.01 -2.66
C GLY A 262 -1.43 -33.12 -3.24
N ARG A 263 -1.30 -33.38 -4.55
CA ARG A 263 -1.94 -34.50 -5.27
C ARG A 263 -1.15 -35.80 -5.23
N PHE A 264 -0.05 -35.86 -4.49
CA PHE A 264 0.87 -37.01 -4.41
C PHE A 264 1.49 -37.44 -5.77
N SER A 265 1.52 -36.52 -6.74
CA SER A 265 2.07 -36.77 -8.09
C SER A 265 3.54 -36.37 -8.24
N ARG A 266 4.11 -35.68 -7.25
CA ARG A 266 5.53 -35.27 -7.18
C ARG A 266 6.06 -35.37 -5.75
N LYS A 267 7.36 -35.69 -5.59
CA LYS A 267 8.00 -35.75 -4.27
C LYS A 267 8.35 -34.34 -3.78
N PRO A 268 8.16 -34.02 -2.49
CA PRO A 268 8.58 -32.73 -1.92
C PRO A 268 10.06 -32.39 -2.16
N SER A 269 10.96 -33.38 -2.13
CA SER A 269 12.40 -33.21 -2.38
C SER A 269 12.68 -32.55 -3.74
N ASP A 270 11.90 -32.91 -4.75
CA ASP A 270 12.12 -32.47 -6.13
C ASP A 270 11.70 -31.01 -6.33
N VAL A 271 10.91 -30.45 -5.41
CA VAL A 271 10.53 -29.03 -5.38
C VAL A 271 11.54 -28.23 -4.54
N ILE A 272 12.01 -28.79 -3.43
CA ILE A 272 13.01 -28.13 -2.57
C ILE A 272 14.34 -27.92 -3.31
N ASN A 273 14.77 -28.92 -4.09
CA ASN A 273 16.02 -28.82 -4.86
C ASN A 273 15.97 -27.66 -5.88
N THR A 274 14.84 -27.43 -6.54
CA THR A 274 14.72 -26.31 -7.51
C THR A 274 14.81 -24.94 -6.82
N VAL A 275 14.40 -24.84 -5.55
CA VAL A 275 14.57 -23.61 -4.76
C VAL A 275 16.03 -23.38 -4.40
N THR A 276 16.80 -24.44 -4.14
CA THR A 276 18.23 -24.30 -3.80
C THR A 276 19.02 -23.75 -4.99
N ASP A 277 18.78 -24.27 -6.19
CA ASP A 277 19.42 -23.77 -7.41
C ASP A 277 19.06 -22.30 -7.68
N MET A 278 17.80 -21.93 -7.43
CA MET A 278 17.32 -20.55 -7.54
C MET A 278 18.06 -19.60 -6.60
N VAL A 279 18.24 -20.00 -5.34
CA VAL A 279 18.96 -19.17 -4.35
C VAL A 279 20.42 -18.97 -4.77
N VAL A 280 21.10 -20.02 -5.22
CA VAL A 280 22.50 -19.91 -5.68
C VAL A 280 22.63 -18.98 -6.88
N HIS A 281 21.73 -19.11 -7.86
CA HIS A 281 21.66 -18.23 -9.02
C HIS A 281 21.42 -16.77 -8.60
N ASP A 282 20.40 -16.52 -7.78
CA ASP A 282 19.97 -15.18 -7.42
C ASP A 282 20.97 -14.45 -6.53
N MET A 283 21.68 -15.15 -5.65
CA MET A 283 22.78 -14.55 -4.89
C MET A 283 23.85 -13.95 -5.79
N LYS A 284 24.20 -14.63 -6.89
CA LYS A 284 25.15 -14.13 -7.88
C LYS A 284 24.57 -12.94 -8.65
N ALA A 285 23.33 -13.07 -9.14
CA ALA A 285 22.66 -11.98 -9.86
C ALA A 285 22.55 -10.71 -9.01
N MET A 286 22.19 -10.83 -7.73
CA MET A 286 22.13 -9.69 -6.81
C MET A 286 23.49 -9.04 -6.58
N GLN A 287 24.58 -9.80 -6.53
CA GLN A 287 25.95 -9.26 -6.43
C GLN A 287 26.33 -8.48 -7.69
N ASP A 288 26.02 -9.02 -8.87
CA ASP A 288 26.29 -8.36 -10.16
C ASP A 288 25.46 -7.07 -10.30
N ASN A 289 24.28 -7.00 -9.68
CA ASN A 289 23.41 -5.82 -9.68
C ASN A 289 23.84 -4.69 -8.73
N ILE A 290 24.84 -4.89 -7.86
CA ILE A 290 25.25 -3.87 -6.87
C ILE A 290 25.60 -2.53 -7.53
N GLY A 291 26.26 -2.56 -8.69
CA GLY A 291 26.64 -1.33 -9.41
C GLY A 291 25.44 -0.48 -9.87
N ALA A 292 24.25 -1.07 -10.02
CA ALA A 292 23.03 -0.33 -10.34
C ALA A 292 22.60 0.60 -9.19
N LEU A 293 23.08 0.34 -7.96
CA LEU A 293 22.80 1.17 -6.79
C LEU A 293 23.63 2.46 -6.77
N ASP A 294 24.79 2.51 -7.44
CA ASP A 294 25.70 3.66 -7.41
C ASP A 294 25.06 4.92 -8.03
N GLY A 295 24.20 4.74 -9.04
CA GLY A 295 23.43 5.82 -9.66
C GLY A 295 22.17 6.21 -8.87
N MET A 296 21.76 5.39 -7.90
CA MET A 296 20.62 5.68 -7.07
C MET A 296 21.05 6.62 -5.94
N LYS A 297 20.44 7.80 -5.87
CA LYS A 297 20.56 8.69 -4.72
C LYS A 297 19.85 8.05 -3.50
N LEU A 298 20.43 6.98 -2.95
CA LEU A 298 19.88 6.20 -1.82
C LEU A 298 19.92 6.94 -0.49
N GLY A 299 20.49 8.14 -0.50
CA GLY A 299 20.42 9.10 0.60
C GLY A 299 21.41 8.76 1.71
N ASP A 300 22.35 9.66 1.93
CA ASP A 300 23.09 9.74 3.19
C ASP A 300 22.07 10.03 4.29
N GLY A 301 21.75 9.02 5.09
CA GLY A 301 20.61 9.02 6.01
C GLY A 301 20.38 10.36 6.73
N ASN A 302 19.28 11.05 6.40
CA ASN A 302 18.78 12.24 7.10
C ASN A 302 19.81 13.34 7.41
N ALA A 303 20.91 13.42 6.65
CA ALA A 303 21.93 14.44 6.83
C ALA A 303 21.55 15.66 5.98
N ILE A 304 20.73 16.56 6.53
CA ILE A 304 20.42 17.82 5.86
C ILE A 304 21.70 18.66 5.84
N VAL A 305 22.17 19.07 4.66
CA VAL A 305 23.24 20.07 4.56
C VAL A 305 22.70 21.40 5.07
N ILE A 306 23.26 21.89 6.16
CA ILE A 306 22.84 23.11 6.85
C ILE A 306 23.89 24.23 6.75
N GLY A 307 24.90 24.10 5.90
CA GLY A 307 25.91 25.15 5.69
C GLY A 307 27.30 24.57 5.50
N LYS A 308 28.32 25.43 5.66
CA LYS A 308 29.73 25.04 5.61
C LYS A 308 30.33 24.93 7.01
N CYS A 309 31.20 23.96 7.22
CA CYS A 309 31.89 23.72 8.46
C CYS A 309 32.80 24.91 8.79
N PRO A 310 32.67 25.53 9.98
CA PRO A 310 33.49 26.69 10.34
C PRO A 310 34.96 26.33 10.61
N LYS A 311 35.28 25.04 10.78
CA LYS A 311 36.65 24.54 10.99
C LYS A 311 37.41 24.26 9.69
N CYS A 312 36.75 23.73 8.66
CA CYS A 312 37.44 23.25 7.43
C CYS A 312 36.74 23.60 6.10
N GLY A 313 35.59 24.28 6.12
CA GLY A 313 34.89 24.71 4.91
C GLY A 313 34.09 23.64 4.15
N LYS A 314 34.20 22.35 4.52
CA LYS A 314 33.38 21.27 3.94
C LYS A 314 31.91 21.38 4.36
N ASP A 315 31.02 20.59 3.77
CA ASP A 315 29.60 20.62 4.16
C ASP A 315 29.39 20.28 5.64
N LEU A 316 28.44 20.98 6.25
CA LEU A 316 28.00 20.73 7.61
C LEU A 316 26.62 20.08 7.56
N TYR A 317 26.51 18.89 8.13
CA TYR A 317 25.28 18.13 8.17
C TYR A 317 24.57 18.25 9.52
N ALA A 318 23.25 18.37 9.48
CA ALA A 318 22.39 18.17 10.64
C ALA A 318 21.91 16.72 10.68
N THR A 319 22.44 15.94 11.62
CA THR A 319 22.00 14.57 11.91
C THR A 319 20.95 14.57 13.03
N LYS A 320 20.41 13.41 13.42
CA LYS A 320 19.47 13.30 14.54
C LYS A 320 19.99 13.96 15.84
N ASN A 321 21.30 13.82 16.11
CA ASN A 321 21.91 14.16 17.40
C ASN A 321 23.01 15.23 17.32
N GLN A 322 23.60 15.47 16.16
CA GLN A 322 24.78 16.33 16.02
C GLN A 322 24.70 17.19 14.76
N PHE A 323 25.28 18.40 14.83
CA PHE A 323 25.77 19.13 13.68
C PHE A 323 27.20 18.67 13.43
N ARG A 324 27.45 17.97 12.33
CA ARG A 324 28.69 17.25 12.07
C ARG A 324 29.25 17.60 10.70
N CYS A 325 30.55 17.88 10.66
CA CYS A 325 31.24 18.13 9.40
C CYS A 325 31.31 16.87 8.54
N ALA A 326 31.18 17.04 7.23
CA ALA A 326 31.35 15.99 6.23
C ALA A 326 32.70 15.27 6.33
N GLY A 327 33.75 15.96 6.79
CA GLY A 327 35.08 15.38 6.94
C GLY A 327 35.27 14.48 8.16
N VAL A 328 34.26 14.33 9.02
CA VAL A 328 34.33 13.46 10.19
C VAL A 328 34.01 12.03 9.77
N HIS A 329 34.99 11.13 9.84
CA HIS A 329 34.84 9.70 9.57
C HIS A 329 35.42 8.88 10.71
N PHE A 330 34.81 7.72 10.98
CA PHE A 330 35.29 6.76 11.97
C PHE A 330 35.46 5.41 11.29
N LYS A 331 36.59 4.76 11.56
CA LYS A 331 36.92 3.43 11.09
C LYS A 331 36.91 2.46 12.26
N LYS A 332 36.29 1.29 12.11
CA LYS A 332 36.39 0.23 13.12
C LYS A 332 37.85 -0.24 13.18
N THR A 333 38.47 -0.14 14.33
CA THR A 333 39.88 -0.52 14.55
C THR A 333 40.03 -1.77 15.39
N GLY A 334 38.94 -2.28 15.96
CA GLY A 334 38.96 -3.55 16.67
C GLY A 334 37.69 -3.76 17.48
N GLU A 335 37.79 -4.62 18.48
CA GLU A 335 36.73 -4.96 19.39
C GLU A 335 37.33 -5.18 20.78
N LYS A 336 36.73 -4.58 21.81
CA LYS A 336 37.15 -4.72 23.20
C LYS A 336 35.91 -4.95 24.06
N ASP A 337 35.93 -6.02 24.86
CA ASP A 337 34.80 -6.42 25.72
C ASP A 337 33.47 -6.55 24.96
N GLY A 338 33.52 -7.14 23.75
CA GLY A 338 32.34 -7.34 22.87
C GLY A 338 31.76 -6.06 22.28
N LYS A 339 32.49 -4.93 22.34
CA LYS A 339 32.09 -3.65 21.74
C LYS A 339 33.08 -3.23 20.68
N ALA A 340 32.54 -2.90 19.50
CA ALA A 340 33.33 -2.36 18.40
C ALA A 340 34.05 -1.08 18.83
N VAL A 341 35.37 -1.07 18.65
CA VAL A 341 36.22 0.09 18.88
C VAL A 341 36.39 0.82 17.55
N PHE A 342 36.14 2.12 17.56
CA PHE A 342 36.27 2.99 16.40
C PHE A 342 37.35 4.03 16.65
N ALA A 343 38.24 4.24 15.68
CA ALA A 343 39.14 5.38 15.66
C ALA A 343 38.67 6.39 14.60
N GLN A 344 38.97 7.65 14.83
CA GLN A 344 38.68 8.69 13.86
C GLN A 344 39.70 8.63 12.71
N ASP A 345 39.20 8.59 11.48
CA ASP A 345 39.99 8.52 10.23
C ASP A 345 39.57 9.65 9.27
N GLY A 346 38.97 10.70 9.83
CA GLY A 346 38.41 11.82 9.10
C GLY A 346 39.38 12.97 8.93
N THR A 347 39.26 13.66 7.80
CA THR A 347 39.96 14.94 7.52
C THR A 347 39.51 16.12 8.40
N CYS A 348 38.47 15.95 9.21
CA CYS A 348 37.98 16.93 10.19
C CYS A 348 37.33 16.19 11.37
N ASP A 349 37.23 16.85 12.51
CA ASP A 349 36.65 16.36 13.78
C ASP A 349 35.48 17.23 14.28
N PHE A 350 35.11 18.27 13.52
CA PHE A 350 34.10 19.22 13.94
C PHE A 350 32.73 18.54 14.11
N SER A 351 32.28 18.47 15.37
CA SER A 351 30.96 17.93 15.74
C SER A 351 30.43 18.61 16.99
N ILE A 352 29.17 19.04 16.94
CA ILE A 352 28.47 19.69 18.05
C ILE A 352 27.14 18.99 18.30
N TYR A 353 26.84 18.69 19.57
CA TYR A 353 25.54 18.10 19.91
C TYR A 353 24.39 19.07 19.66
N ARG A 354 23.28 18.53 19.17
CA ARG A 354 22.02 19.27 18.94
C ARG A 354 21.20 19.44 20.22
N PHE A 355 21.82 19.47 21.39
CA PHE A 355 21.11 19.48 22.66
C PHE A 355 21.80 20.39 23.68
N VAL A 356 21.01 21.17 24.43
CA VAL A 356 21.48 22.03 25.53
C VAL A 356 20.59 21.89 26.76
N GLY A 357 21.13 22.19 27.94
CA GLY A 357 20.44 21.99 29.22
C GLY A 357 20.75 20.63 29.87
N PRO A 358 20.00 20.24 30.91
CA PRO A 358 20.30 19.05 31.69
C PRO A 358 19.98 17.75 30.91
N LYS A 359 20.74 16.69 31.20
CA LYS A 359 20.73 15.42 30.43
C LYS A 359 19.37 14.71 30.43
N ASP A 360 18.59 14.86 31.49
CA ASP A 360 17.27 14.25 31.68
C ASP A 360 16.18 14.96 30.85
N LYS A 361 16.33 16.26 30.60
CA LYS A 361 15.35 17.07 29.86
C LYS A 361 16.04 18.09 28.93
N PRO A 362 16.81 17.63 27.93
CA PRO A 362 17.55 18.51 27.06
C PRO A 362 16.62 19.26 26.10
N LYS A 363 16.98 20.49 25.77
CA LYS A 363 16.36 21.25 24.68
C LYS A 363 17.09 20.95 23.38
N LYS A 364 16.36 20.46 22.38
CA LYS A 364 16.91 20.17 21.05
C LYS A 364 17.11 21.45 20.24
N LEU A 365 18.27 21.57 19.60
CA LEU A 365 18.64 22.65 18.68
C LEU A 365 18.06 22.37 17.29
N THR A 366 17.50 23.43 16.70
CA THR A 366 16.91 23.41 15.34
C THR A 366 18.00 23.52 14.28
N ASP A 367 17.69 23.14 13.04
CA ASP A 367 18.63 23.28 11.91
C ASP A 367 19.02 24.75 11.67
N LYS A 368 18.12 25.69 11.99
CA LYS A 368 18.41 27.12 11.98
C LYS A 368 19.51 27.49 12.98
N ASN A 369 19.50 26.92 14.19
CA ASN A 369 20.57 27.17 15.16
C ASN A 369 21.92 26.67 14.66
N GLY A 370 21.94 25.50 14.01
CA GLY A 370 23.14 24.98 13.36
C GLY A 370 23.68 25.90 12.26
N ARG A 371 22.79 26.41 11.39
CA ARG A 371 23.12 27.44 10.38
C ARG A 371 23.76 28.68 10.99
N GLU A 372 23.13 29.24 12.01
CA GLU A 372 23.62 30.46 12.68
C GLU A 372 24.98 30.26 13.36
N ILE A 373 25.21 29.09 13.97
CA ILE A 373 26.52 28.72 14.53
C ILE A 373 27.59 28.65 13.43
N ALA A 374 27.26 28.02 12.30
CA ALA A 374 28.18 27.85 11.19
C ALA A 374 28.55 29.18 10.51
N GLU A 375 27.55 30.02 10.24
CA GLU A 375 27.72 31.28 9.49
C GLU A 375 28.21 32.43 10.37
N LYS A 376 27.63 32.57 11.57
CA LYS A 376 27.79 33.76 12.43
C LYS A 376 28.61 33.47 13.68
N GLY A 377 28.90 32.19 13.96
CA GLY A 377 29.52 31.79 15.23
C GLY A 377 28.61 32.01 16.45
N LYS A 378 27.32 32.34 16.26
CA LYS A 378 26.40 32.66 17.35
C LYS A 378 24.94 32.42 16.95
N THR A 379 24.16 31.79 17.81
CA THR A 379 22.71 31.59 17.60
C THR A 379 21.90 32.86 17.88
N SER A 380 20.66 32.89 17.39
CA SER A 380 19.59 33.71 17.98
C SER A 380 19.31 33.30 19.44
N LEU A 381 18.61 34.15 20.20
CA LEU A 381 18.26 33.87 21.61
C LEU A 381 17.41 32.59 21.71
N ILE A 382 17.93 31.58 22.40
CA ILE A 382 17.22 30.33 22.65
C ILE A 382 16.49 30.47 23.97
N LYS A 383 15.15 30.49 23.89
CA LYS A 383 14.31 30.68 25.06
C LYS A 383 13.98 29.38 25.78
N GLY A 384 13.73 29.43 27.08
CA GLY A 384 13.14 28.33 27.84
C GLY A 384 14.02 27.08 27.95
N ILE A 385 15.33 27.26 28.14
CA ILE A 385 16.26 26.17 28.47
C ILE A 385 16.06 25.84 29.96
N LYS A 386 15.88 24.57 30.31
CA LYS A 386 15.67 24.16 31.71
C LYS A 386 16.94 24.31 32.54
N LYS A 387 16.80 24.79 33.78
CA LYS A 387 17.91 24.82 34.75
C LYS A 387 18.23 23.40 35.24
N LYS A 388 19.51 23.17 35.59
CA LYS A 388 19.98 21.90 36.17
C LYS A 388 19.36 21.63 37.55
N SER A 389 19.04 22.69 38.29
CA SER A 389 18.34 22.65 39.59
C SER A 389 16.86 22.25 39.48
N GLY A 390 16.28 22.24 38.26
CA GLY A 390 14.88 21.87 38.02
C GLY A 390 13.86 22.99 38.25
N ASP A 391 14.26 24.11 38.87
CA ASP A 391 13.43 25.27 39.19
C ASP A 391 13.44 26.33 38.07
N GLY A 392 12.64 26.04 37.04
CA GLY A 392 12.33 27.00 35.97
C GLY A 392 13.29 26.96 34.78
N THR A 393 13.30 28.05 34.02
CA THR A 393 14.00 28.14 32.74
C THR A 393 14.80 29.43 32.62
N TYR A 394 15.74 29.45 31.66
CA TYR A 394 16.51 30.62 31.29
C TYR A 394 16.66 30.70 29.76
N ASP A 395 17.00 31.88 29.28
CA ASP A 395 17.24 32.16 27.88
C ASP A 395 18.73 32.43 27.66
N ALA A 396 19.31 31.90 26.59
CA ALA A 396 20.73 32.08 26.28
C ALA A 396 21.01 32.11 24.78
N TYR A 397 22.08 32.78 24.39
CA TYR A 397 22.74 32.62 23.10
C TYR A 397 23.80 31.54 23.22
N LEU A 398 24.00 30.75 22.17
CA LEU A 398 25.14 29.85 22.06
C LEU A 398 26.18 30.46 21.13
N THR A 399 27.41 30.57 21.59
CA THR A 399 28.54 31.11 20.84
C THR A 399 29.56 30.02 20.57
N LEU A 400 30.05 29.95 19.33
CA LEU A 400 31.07 29.00 18.94
C LEU A 400 32.44 29.48 19.41
N ASN A 401 33.08 28.70 20.28
CA ASN A 401 34.48 28.87 20.62
C ASN A 401 35.34 28.33 19.48
N ARG A 402 36.16 29.19 18.85
CA ARG A 402 36.97 28.79 17.69
C ARG A 402 38.28 28.09 18.06
N GLU A 403 38.68 28.14 19.33
CA GLU A 403 39.89 27.44 19.81
C GLU A 403 39.55 25.97 20.11
N THR A 404 38.46 25.75 20.84
CA THR A 404 38.03 24.41 21.27
C THR A 404 36.98 23.76 20.34
N TRP A 405 36.39 24.53 19.44
CA TRP A 405 35.26 24.13 18.59
C TRP A 405 34.02 23.67 19.37
N SER A 406 33.86 24.15 20.61
CA SER A 406 32.71 23.89 21.49
C SER A 406 31.72 25.07 21.51
N LEU A 407 30.56 24.87 22.14
CA LEU A 407 29.58 25.95 22.37
C LEU A 407 29.68 26.48 23.79
N ASP A 408 29.85 27.80 23.90
CA ASP A 408 29.76 28.56 25.14
C ASP A 408 28.37 29.21 25.26
N MET A 409 27.92 29.46 26.49
CA MET A 409 26.63 30.11 26.74
C MET A 409 26.82 31.57 27.10
N GLN A 410 26.15 32.45 26.35
CA GLN A 410 26.11 33.88 26.63
C GLN A 410 24.69 34.28 27.01
N PHE A 411 24.52 34.89 28.19
CA PHE A 411 23.22 35.32 28.69
C PHE A 411 22.89 36.75 28.23
N PRO A 412 21.62 37.07 27.95
CA PRO A 412 21.22 38.46 27.70
C PRO A 412 21.47 39.33 28.93
N GLU A 413 21.87 40.59 28.72
CA GLU A 413 22.05 41.56 29.81
C GLU A 413 20.73 41.78 30.56
N PHE A 414 20.81 41.67 31.89
CA PHE A 414 19.67 41.91 32.77
C PHE A 414 19.43 43.42 32.89
N LYS A 415 18.55 44.00 32.06
CA LYS A 415 18.05 45.37 32.31
C LYS A 415 17.10 45.32 33.50
N GLY A 416 17.65 45.50 34.71
CA GLY A 416 16.86 45.65 35.92
C GLY A 416 15.80 46.74 35.75
N LYS A 417 14.55 46.43 36.10
CA LYS A 417 13.51 47.46 36.23
C LYS A 417 14.02 48.49 37.25
N LYS A 418 14.23 49.74 36.81
CA LYS A 418 14.32 50.87 37.75
C LYS A 418 13.06 50.83 38.61
N HIS A 419 13.21 50.61 39.92
CA HIS A 419 12.17 50.91 40.88
C HIS A 419 11.84 52.40 40.72
N LYS A 420 10.63 52.71 40.25
CA LYS A 420 10.04 54.03 40.51
C LYS A 420 9.71 54.02 42.00
N GLY A 421 10.46 54.81 42.77
CA GLY A 421 10.06 55.24 44.10
C GLY A 421 8.87 56.19 44.04
#